data_AF-A0A3D1J6V8-F1
#
_entry.id   AF-A0A3D1J6V8-F1
#
_cell.length_a   1.000
_cell.length_b   1.000
_cell.length_c   1.000
_cell.angle_alpha   90.00
_cell.angle_beta   90.00
_cell.angle_gamma   90.00
#
_symmetry.space_group_name_H-M   'P 1'
#
loop_
_entity.id
_entity.type
_entity.pdbx_description
1 polymer ?
#
loop_
_entity_poly.entity_id
_entity_poly.type
_entity_poly.pdbx_seq_one_letter_code
_entity_poly.pdbx_strand_id
1 'polypeptide(L)'
;LGLKDIPVSGQDCDTAALNRIARGQQSVSVFKDPRKLGEAAAWVASELAQQKRLSDIVGTIQWAGGSRQIPLTALLLRPLAITARNLELVLASRWISKEKLCAGVDPKTAPSACR
;
A
#
# COMPACT_ATOMS: atom_id res chain seq x y z
N LEU A 1 -17.44 7.35 -5.97
CA LEU A 1 -17.56 7.42 -7.44
C LEU A 1 -16.18 7.20 -8.07
N GLY A 2 -16.10 6.50 -9.19
CA GLY A 2 -14.95 6.52 -10.09
C GLY A 2 -15.34 7.27 -11.37
N LEU A 3 -14.45 8.12 -11.88
CA LEU A 3 -14.70 8.95 -13.06
C LEU A 3 -13.85 8.42 -14.20
N LYS A 4 -14.51 7.97 -15.28
CA LYS A 4 -13.81 7.53 -16.49
C LYS A 4 -13.14 8.75 -17.12
N ASP A 5 -11.94 8.55 -17.68
CA ASP A 5 -11.16 9.57 -18.40
C ASP A 5 -10.63 10.76 -17.56
N ILE A 6 -10.87 10.75 -16.24
CA ILE A 6 -10.27 11.71 -15.29
C ILE A 6 -9.29 10.95 -14.39
N PRO A 7 -8.01 11.34 -14.33
CA PRO A 7 -7.07 10.71 -13.41
C PRO A 7 -7.50 10.91 -11.95
N VAL A 8 -7.73 9.79 -11.25
CA VAL A 8 -8.06 9.77 -9.83
C VAL A 8 -7.04 8.92 -9.09
N SER A 9 -6.37 9.53 -8.10
CA SER A 9 -5.47 8.84 -7.18
C SER A 9 -6.18 8.45 -5.88
N GLY A 10 -5.56 7.55 -5.11
CA GLY A 10 -5.99 7.21 -3.78
C GLY A 10 -4.90 6.47 -3.00
N GLN A 11 -5.25 6.01 -1.81
CA GLN A 11 -4.39 5.23 -0.93
C GLN A 11 -5.16 4.06 -0.33
N ASP A 12 -4.45 3.22 0.42
CA ASP A 12 -4.95 2.11 1.24
C ASP A 12 -5.38 0.86 0.47
N CYS A 13 -5.55 0.95 -0.85
CA CYS A 13 -5.94 -0.19 -1.69
C CYS A 13 -7.19 -0.90 -1.18
N ASP A 14 -8.20 -0.13 -0.75
CA ASP A 14 -9.52 -0.65 -0.43
C ASP A 14 -10.04 -1.51 -1.58
N THR A 15 -10.80 -2.56 -1.25
CA THR A 15 -11.28 -3.52 -2.26
C THR A 15 -12.05 -2.85 -3.40
N ALA A 16 -12.87 -1.84 -3.07
CA ALA A 16 -13.60 -1.05 -4.06
C ALA A 16 -12.68 -0.17 -4.93
N ALA A 17 -11.57 0.34 -4.38
CA ALA A 17 -10.59 1.11 -5.15
C ALA A 17 -9.81 0.22 -6.12
N LEU A 18 -9.39 -0.96 -5.68
CA LEU A 18 -8.72 -1.95 -6.52
C LEU A 18 -9.61 -2.41 -7.69
N ASN A 19 -10.90 -2.65 -7.43
CA ASN A 19 -11.86 -2.94 -8.50
C ASN A 19 -12.04 -1.76 -9.46
N ARG A 20 -12.11 -0.51 -8.96
CA ARG A 20 -12.13 0.68 -9.85
C ARG A 20 -10.88 0.79 -10.71
N ILE A 21 -9.70 0.47 -10.18
CA ILE A 21 -8.46 0.42 -10.95
C ILE A 21 -8.56 -0.66 -12.04
N ALA A 22 -9.06 -1.85 -11.69
CA ALA A 22 -9.26 -2.94 -12.66
C ALA A 22 -10.27 -2.57 -13.77
N ARG A 23 -11.27 -1.75 -13.46
CA ARG A 23 -12.28 -1.23 -14.40
C ARG A 23 -11.86 0.05 -15.13
N GLY A 24 -10.64 0.56 -14.90
CA GLY A 24 -10.14 1.79 -15.53
C GLY A 24 -10.80 3.08 -15.03
N GLN A 25 -11.43 3.07 -13.85
CA GLN A 25 -12.14 4.22 -13.26
C GLN A 25 -11.32 4.96 -12.18
N GLN A 26 -10.13 4.45 -11.86
CA GLN A 26 -9.18 5.04 -10.91
C GLN A 26 -7.77 4.68 -11.39
N SER A 27 -6.82 5.62 -11.33
CA SER A 27 -5.49 5.45 -11.93
C SER A 27 -4.52 4.72 -11.01
N VAL A 28 -4.58 5.01 -9.72
CA VAL A 28 -3.65 4.49 -8.72
C VAL A 28 -4.29 4.40 -7.33
N SER A 29 -3.83 3.43 -6.55
CA SER A 29 -3.96 3.44 -5.09
C SER A 29 -2.62 3.07 -4.47
N VAL A 30 -2.17 3.82 -3.47
CA VAL A 30 -0.93 3.54 -2.74
C VAL A 30 -1.18 2.48 -1.67
N PHE A 31 -0.63 1.29 -1.86
CA PHE A 31 -0.71 0.18 -0.92
C PHE A 31 0.29 0.37 0.22
N LYS A 32 -0.25 0.42 1.44
CA LYS A 32 0.48 0.42 2.70
C LYS A 32 0.08 -0.85 3.45
N ASP A 33 0.80 -1.95 3.23
CA ASP A 33 0.44 -3.24 3.82
C ASP A 33 0.54 -3.18 5.36
N PRO A 34 -0.59 -3.20 6.10
CA PRO A 34 -0.58 -3.05 7.54
C PRO A 34 0.10 -4.24 8.24
N ARG A 35 0.21 -5.40 7.57
CA ARG A 35 0.90 -6.57 8.13
C ARG A 35 2.40 -6.33 8.21
N LYS A 36 2.99 -5.73 7.17
CA LYS A 36 4.41 -5.32 7.17
C LYS A 36 4.68 -4.24 8.22
N LEU A 37 3.73 -3.32 8.40
CA LEU A 37 3.82 -2.32 9.46
C LEU A 37 3.79 -2.98 10.85
N GLY A 38 2.87 -3.93 11.07
CA GLY A 38 2.77 -4.68 12.32
C GLY A 38 4.03 -5.50 12.62
N GLU A 39 4.58 -6.20 11.62
CA GLU A 39 5.85 -6.94 11.74
C GLU A 39 7.01 -6.03 12.14
N ALA A 40 7.18 -4.90 11.43
CA ALA A 40 8.22 -3.93 11.75
C ALA A 40 8.04 -3.33 13.15
N ALA A 41 6.81 -3.00 13.54
CA ALA A 41 6.51 -2.47 14.87
C ALA A 41 6.80 -3.49 15.98
N ALA A 42 6.40 -4.75 15.79
CA ALA A 42 6.68 -5.84 16.74
C ALA A 42 8.19 -6.09 16.86
N TRP A 43 8.91 -6.07 15.74
CA TRP A 43 10.37 -6.17 15.75
C TRP A 43 11.02 -5.02 16.53
N VAL A 44 10.65 -3.76 16.24
CA VAL A 44 11.16 -2.59 16.98
C VAL A 44 10.84 -2.70 18.48
N ALA A 45 9.65 -3.15 18.85
CA ALA A 45 9.28 -3.38 20.25
C ALA A 45 10.15 -4.46 20.92
N SER A 46 10.48 -5.53 20.20
CA SER A 46 11.39 -6.59 20.69
C SER A 46 12.82 -6.07 20.91
N GLU A 47 13.34 -5.23 20.02
CA GLU A 47 14.65 -4.59 20.15
C GLU A 47 14.70 -3.65 21.36
N LEU A 48 13.63 -2.87 21.58
CA LEU A 48 13.47 -2.02 22.76
C LEU A 48 13.40 -2.83 24.07
N ALA A 49 12.71 -3.98 24.06
CA ALA A 49 12.65 -4.87 25.21
C ALA A 49 14.04 -5.45 25.57
N GLN A 50 14.93 -5.57 24.58
CA GLN A 50 16.34 -5.91 24.76
C GLN A 50 17.22 -4.68 25.11
N GLN A 51 16.60 -3.57 25.52
CA GLN A 51 17.26 -2.33 25.95
C GLN A 51 18.12 -1.64 24.87
N LYS A 52 17.90 -1.93 23.59
CA LYS A 52 18.54 -1.17 22.51
C LYS A 52 17.95 0.24 22.44
N ARG A 53 18.79 1.23 22.12
CA ARG A 53 18.28 2.58 21.81
C ARG A 53 17.61 2.55 20.45
N LEU A 54 16.57 3.36 20.26
CA LEU A 54 15.89 3.51 18.96
C LEU A 54 16.87 3.80 17.81
N SER A 55 17.90 4.63 18.07
CA SER A 55 18.95 4.99 17.10
C SER A 55 19.84 3.82 16.65
N ASP A 56 19.88 2.74 17.43
CA ASP A 56 20.72 1.58 17.14
C ASP A 56 19.92 0.50 16.37
N ILE A 57 18.60 0.67 16.24
CA ILE A 57 17.74 -0.27 15.51
C ILE A 57 17.94 -0.06 14.01
N VAL A 58 18.27 -1.14 13.30
CA VAL A 58 18.61 -1.12 11.87
C VAL A 58 17.49 -0.46 11.03
N GLY A 59 17.88 0.40 10.11
CA GLY A 59 16.94 1.06 9.19
C GLY A 59 16.17 2.24 9.79
N THR A 60 16.35 2.53 11.09
CA THR A 60 15.87 3.79 11.66
C THR A 60 16.66 4.99 11.13
N ILE A 61 16.00 6.13 11.06
CA ILE A 61 16.57 7.41 10.63
C ILE A 61 16.15 8.53 11.58
N GLN A 62 16.89 9.63 11.61
CA GLN A 62 16.38 10.89 12.13
C GLN A 62 15.49 11.54 11.07
N TRP A 63 14.24 11.80 11.43
CA TRP A 63 13.24 12.38 10.55
C TRP A 63 12.57 13.58 11.21
N ALA A 64 12.48 14.69 10.48
CA ALA A 64 11.83 15.93 10.92
C ALA A 64 10.85 16.45 9.86
N GLY A 65 10.27 15.58 9.04
CA GLY A 65 9.39 15.95 7.94
C GLY A 65 7.94 16.29 8.35
N GLY A 66 7.62 16.28 9.64
CA GLY A 66 6.29 16.62 10.14
C GLY A 66 6.02 18.13 10.03
N SER A 67 4.75 18.54 10.09
CA SER A 67 4.35 19.96 10.00
C SER A 67 5.01 20.87 11.04
N ARG A 68 5.32 20.30 12.22
CA ARG A 68 6.03 20.99 13.31
C ARG A 68 7.54 20.75 13.32
N GLN A 69 8.07 19.99 12.36
CA GLN A 69 9.49 19.66 12.22
C GLN A 69 10.17 19.12 13.48
N ILE A 70 9.40 18.47 14.36
CA ILE A 70 9.94 17.86 15.58
C ILE A 70 10.80 16.66 15.15
N PRO A 71 12.08 16.60 15.53
CA PRO A 71 12.94 15.45 15.22
C PRO A 71 12.46 14.19 15.90
N LEU A 72 12.32 13.10 15.13
CA LEU A 72 11.93 11.77 15.58
C LEU A 72 12.96 10.75 15.10
N THR A 73 13.19 9.70 15.88
CA THR A 73 13.77 8.48 15.32
C THR A 73 12.65 7.65 14.70
N ALA A 74 12.73 7.39 13.39
CA ALA A 74 11.65 6.78 12.62
C ALA A 74 12.15 5.61 11.77
N LEU A 75 11.31 4.58 11.61
CA LEU A 75 11.47 3.54 10.60
C LEU A 75 10.38 3.74 9.54
N LEU A 76 10.76 4.17 8.34
CA LEU A 76 9.81 4.48 7.26
C LEU A 76 9.76 3.36 6.23
N LEU A 77 8.66 2.61 6.23
CA LEU A 77 8.44 1.54 5.26
C LEU A 77 8.09 2.12 3.88
N ARG A 78 8.60 1.47 2.82
CA ARG A 78 8.32 1.88 1.44
C ARG A 78 6.89 1.46 1.05
N PRO A 79 5.99 2.41 0.71
CA PRO A 79 4.68 2.06 0.15
C PRO A 79 4.80 1.63 -1.32
N LEU A 80 3.76 0.97 -1.83
CA LEU A 80 3.73 0.50 -3.23
C LEU A 80 2.60 1.19 -4.01
N ALA A 81 2.90 1.77 -5.17
CA ALA A 81 1.87 2.28 -6.07
C ALA A 81 1.23 1.11 -6.83
N ILE A 82 -0.07 0.90 -6.63
CA ILE A 82 -0.86 -0.10 -7.35
C ILE A 82 -1.66 0.57 -8.46
N THR A 83 -1.48 0.09 -9.68
CA THR A 83 -2.10 0.54 -10.92
C THR A 83 -2.63 -0.68 -11.67
N ALA A 84 -3.36 -0.47 -12.78
CA ALA A 84 -3.84 -1.57 -13.62
C ALA A 84 -2.72 -2.48 -14.17
N ARG A 85 -1.46 -2.00 -14.17
CA ARG A 85 -0.29 -2.73 -14.68
C ARG A 85 0.31 -3.73 -13.69
N ASN A 86 -0.02 -3.63 -12.39
CA ASN A 86 0.59 -4.43 -11.34
C ASN A 86 -0.41 -4.93 -10.27
N LEU A 87 -1.65 -5.20 -10.67
CA LEU A 87 -2.71 -5.71 -9.80
C LEU A 87 -2.44 -7.13 -9.26
N GLU A 88 -1.53 -7.89 -9.87
CA GLU A 88 -1.10 -9.18 -9.36
C GLU A 88 -0.43 -9.09 -7.98
N LEU A 89 0.18 -7.95 -7.64
CA LEU A 89 0.83 -7.77 -6.33
C LEU A 89 -0.17 -7.84 -5.17
N VAL A 90 -1.38 -7.32 -5.33
CA VAL A 90 -2.42 -7.38 -4.29
C VAL A 90 -3.14 -8.74 -4.24
N LEU A 91 -3.13 -9.49 -5.34
CA LEU A 91 -3.57 -10.89 -5.36
C LEU A 91 -2.55 -11.81 -4.67
N ALA A 92 -1.26 -11.65 -5.00
CA ALA A 92 -0.16 -12.40 -4.38
C ALA A 92 -0.08 -12.15 -2.87
N SER A 93 -0.36 -10.91 -2.44
CA SER A 93 -0.42 -10.58 -1.01
C SER A 93 -1.72 -11.08 -0.33
N ARG A 94 -2.63 -11.71 -1.06
CA ARG A 94 -3.96 -12.17 -0.59
C ARG A 94 -4.81 -11.07 0.02
N TRP A 95 -4.59 -9.81 -0.38
CA TRP A 95 -5.32 -8.65 0.13
C TRP A 95 -6.76 -8.59 -0.40
N ILE A 96 -6.97 -9.08 -1.62
CA ILE A 96 -8.28 -9.19 -2.28
C ILE A 96 -8.34 -10.50 -3.06
N SER A 97 -9.54 -11.07 -3.23
CA SER A 97 -9.75 -12.23 -4.09
C SER A 97 -9.86 -11.83 -5.56
N LYS A 98 -9.56 -12.73 -6.49
CA LYS A 98 -9.64 -12.45 -7.95
C LYS A 98 -11.08 -12.11 -8.35
N GLU A 99 -12.06 -12.78 -7.76
CA GLU A 99 -13.49 -12.55 -8.02
C GLU A 99 -13.89 -11.12 -7.67
N LYS A 100 -13.53 -10.64 -6.47
CA LYS A 100 -13.82 -9.26 -6.05
C LYS A 100 -13.04 -8.23 -6.84
N LEU A 101 -11.78 -8.51 -7.15
CA LEU A 101 -10.93 -7.61 -7.93
C LEU A 101 -11.52 -7.40 -9.34
N CYS A 102 -11.92 -8.47 -10.00
CA CYS A 102 -12.29 -8.47 -11.41
C CYS A 102 -13.80 -8.35 -11.67
N ALA A 103 -14.62 -8.20 -10.62
CA ALA A 103 -16.07 -8.03 -10.74
C ALA A 103 -16.42 -6.84 -11.66
N GLY A 104 -17.18 -7.11 -12.72
CA GLY A 104 -17.66 -6.07 -13.65
C GLY A 104 -16.56 -5.40 -14.49
N VAL A 105 -15.40 -6.03 -14.64
CA VAL A 105 -14.37 -5.62 -15.60
C VAL A 105 -14.85 -5.95 -17.03
N ASP A 106 -14.70 -5.01 -17.95
CA ASP A 106 -14.98 -5.23 -19.37
C ASP A 106 -13.90 -6.15 -19.97
N PRO A 107 -14.27 -7.33 -20.52
CA PRO A 107 -13.32 -8.26 -21.12
C PRO A 107 -12.43 -7.64 -22.21
N LYS A 108 -12.91 -6.60 -22.91
CA LYS A 108 -12.16 -5.93 -23.97
C LYS A 108 -11.01 -5.06 -23.45
N THR A 109 -11.09 -4.61 -22.20
CA THR A 109 -10.10 -3.72 -21.58
C THR A 109 -9.48 -4.32 -20.32
N ALA A 110 -9.72 -5.61 -20.07
CA ALA A 110 -9.29 -6.27 -18.85
C ALA A 110 -7.76 -6.20 -18.64
N PRO A 111 -7.29 -5.75 -17.47
CA PRO A 111 -5.87 -5.81 -17.12
C PRO A 111 -5.40 -7.26 -17.02
N SER A 112 -4.08 -7.49 -17.07
CA SER A 112 -3.47 -8.83 -16.99
C SER A 112 -3.99 -9.68 -15.83
N ALA A 113 -4.18 -9.07 -14.66
CA ALA A 113 -4.70 -9.74 -13.46
C ALA A 113 -6.15 -10.24 -13.58
N CYS A 114 -6.92 -9.74 -14.55
CA CYS A 114 -8.33 -10.05 -14.78
C CYS A 114 -8.61 -10.72 -16.13
N ARG A 115 -7.56 -11.14 -16.83
CA ARG A 115 -7.68 -12.06 -17.96
C ARG A 115 -7.69 -13.52 -17.48
#